data_AF-A0A0B7BQC2-F1
#
_entry.id   AF-A0A0B7BQC2-F1
#
_cell.length_a   1.000
_cell.length_b   1.000
_cell.length_c   1.000
_cell.angle_alpha   90.00
_cell.angle_beta   90.00
_cell.angle_gamma   90.00
#
_symmetry.space_group_name_H-M   'P 1'
#
loop_
_entity.id
_entity.type
_entity.pdbx_description
1 polymer ?
#
loop_
_entity_poly.entity_id
_entity_poly.type
_entity_poly.pdbx_seq_one_letter_code
_entity_poly.pdbx_strand_id
1 'polypeptide(L)' 'MKCLRRMLGVTRRDRLRNEDIRKKVGTTSVLNFIKKQQMKWFRHIGILPTDSAP' A
#
# COMPACT_ATOMS: atom_id res chain seq x y z
N MET A 1 -1.48 8.80 7.17
CA MET A 1 -1.07 7.73 8.09
C MET A 1 -1.45 8.06 9.55
N LYS A 2 -2.74 8.30 9.85
CA LYS A 2 -3.17 8.70 11.21
C LYS A 2 -2.90 7.59 12.23
N CYS A 3 -3.14 6.33 11.85
CA CYS A 3 -2.83 5.16 12.66
C CYS A 3 -1.33 5.05 12.97
N LEU A 4 -0.45 4.97 11.95
CA LEU A 4 1.00 4.84 12.21
C LEU A 4 1.59 6.01 13.00
N ARG A 5 1.10 7.23 12.75
CA ARG A 5 1.52 8.40 13.52
C ARG A 5 1.13 8.27 14.99
N ARG A 6 -0.09 7.84 15.28
CA ARG A 6 -0.57 7.61 16.64
C ARG A 6 0.19 6.47 17.32
N MET A 7 0.46 5.38 16.59
CA MET A 7 1.21 4.22 17.09
C MET A 7 2.66 4.57 17.46
N LEU A 8 3.29 5.47 16.71
CA LEU A 8 4.63 5.99 16.98
C LEU A 8 4.65 7.22 17.91
N GLY A 9 3.50 7.71 18.37
CA GLY A 9 3.40 8.92 19.19
C GLY A 9 3.80 10.22 18.47
N VAL A 10 3.91 10.21 17.15
CA VAL A 10 4.37 11.37 16.36
C VAL A 10 3.19 12.24 15.91
N THR A 11 3.35 13.53 16.05
CA THR A 11 2.37 14.55 15.70
C THR A 11 2.61 15.11 14.30
N ARG A 12 1.79 16.08 13.88
CA ARG A 12 2.08 16.86 12.66
C ARG A 12 3.19 17.88 12.85
N ARG A 13 3.49 18.29 14.10
CA ARG A 13 4.51 19.29 14.40
C ARG A 13 5.93 18.75 14.22
N ASP A 14 6.11 17.44 14.33
CA ASP A 14 7.41 16.77 14.14
C ASP A 14 7.92 16.82 12.70
N ARG A 15 7.07 17.23 11.74
CA ARG A 15 7.39 17.39 10.30
C ARG A 15 8.06 16.17 9.65
N LEU A 16 7.94 14.98 10.26
CA LEU A 16 8.48 13.73 9.73
C LEU A 16 7.81 13.36 8.41
N ARG A 17 8.62 12.98 7.41
CA ARG A 17 8.11 12.49 6.13
C ARG A 17 7.41 11.15 6.36
N ASN A 18 6.41 10.89 5.53
CA ASN A 18 5.66 9.63 5.62
C ASN A 18 6.53 8.41 5.29
N GLU A 19 7.62 8.59 4.52
CA GLU A 19 8.58 7.52 4.23
C GLU A 19 9.37 7.12 5.47
N ASP A 20 9.87 8.09 6.23
CA ASP A 20 10.60 7.83 7.48
C ASP A 20 9.73 7.09 8.50
N ILE A 21 8.47 7.50 8.62
CA ILE A 21 7.48 6.83 9.49
C ILE A 21 7.26 5.39 9.05
N ARG A 22 7.14 5.13 7.75
CA ARG A 22 6.97 3.76 7.23
C ARG A 22 8.21 2.91 7.44
N LYS A 23 9.41 3.48 7.22
CA LYS A 23 10.68 2.80 7.47
C LYS A 23 10.80 2.42 8.94
N LYS A 24 10.41 3.30 9.86
CA LYS A 24 10.45 3.06 11.30
C LYS A 24 9.48 1.97 11.77
N VAL A 25 8.32 1.83 11.10
CA VAL A 25 7.35 0.75 11.37
C VAL A 25 7.70 -0.55 10.63
N GLY A 26 8.67 -0.53 9.71
CA GLY A 26 8.95 -1.69 8.85
C GLY A 26 7.84 -1.97 7.82
N THR A 27 7.02 -0.95 7.50
CA THR A 27 5.98 -1.10 6.48
C THR A 27 6.60 -1.10 5.08
N THR A 28 6.12 -1.98 4.20
CA THR A 28 6.53 -2.01 2.78
C THR A 28 6.35 -0.65 2.11
N SER A 29 7.28 -0.30 1.22
CA SER A 29 7.18 0.90 0.39
C SER A 29 5.84 0.97 -0.34
N VAL A 30 5.29 2.19 -0.48
CA VAL A 30 4.03 2.43 -1.20
C VAL A 30 4.09 1.92 -2.62
N LEU A 31 5.23 2.07 -3.28
CA LEU A 31 5.41 1.61 -4.65
C LEU A 31 5.23 0.09 -4.73
N ASN A 32 5.79 -0.65 -3.78
CA ASN A 32 5.64 -2.10 -3.71
C ASN A 32 4.20 -2.50 -3.40
N PHE A 33 3.52 -1.75 -2.53
CA PHE A 33 2.10 -1.95 -2.25
C PHE A 33 1.25 -1.74 -3.50
N ILE A 34 1.45 -0.62 -4.23
CA ILE A 34 0.73 -0.29 -5.46
C ILE A 34 0.97 -1.38 -6.51
N LYS A 35 2.23 -1.76 -6.75
CA LYS A 35 2.57 -2.85 -7.68
C LYS A 35 1.86 -4.15 -7.32
N LYS A 36 1.82 -4.52 -6.04
CA LYS A 36 1.12 -5.73 -5.57
C LYS A 36 -0.39 -5.65 -5.79
N GLN A 37 -1.01 -4.49 -5.58
CA GLN A 37 -2.44 -4.30 -5.85
C GLN A 37 -2.76 -4.32 -7.35
N GLN A 38 -1.92 -3.68 -8.16
CA GLN A 38 -2.03 -3.74 -9.62
C GLN A 38 -1.94 -5.18 -10.12
N MET A 39 -0.96 -5.96 -9.65
CA MET A 39 -0.85 -7.38 -10.02
C MET A 39 -2.07 -8.20 -9.59
N LYS A 40 -2.62 -7.96 -8.39
CA LYS A 40 -3.87 -8.60 -7.95
C LYS A 40 -5.05 -8.24 -8.86
N TRP A 41 -5.14 -6.99 -9.26
CA TRP A 41 -6.18 -6.50 -10.16
C TRP A 41 -6.04 -7.10 -11.56
N PHE A 42 -4.82 -7.16 -12.10
CA PHE A 42 -4.55 -7.85 -13.37
C PHE A 42 -4.91 -9.33 -13.31
N ARG A 43 -4.58 -10.02 -12.21
CA ARG A 43 -5.03 -11.40 -11.99
C ARG A 43 -6.55 -11.50 -11.97
N HIS A 44 -7.24 -10.55 -11.36
CA HIS A 44 -8.70 -10.55 -11.34
C HIS A 44 -9.29 -10.34 -12.74
N ILE A 45 -8.74 -9.44 -13.53
CA ILE A 45 -9.15 -9.22 -14.93
C ILE A 45 -8.83 -10.43 -15.81
N GLY A 46 -7.66 -11.06 -15.65
CA GLY A 46 -7.31 -12.25 -16.41
C GLY A 46 -8.06 -13.52 -16.00
N ILE A 47 -8.72 -13.52 -14.83
CA ILE A 47 -9.63 -14.59 -14.36
C ILE A 47 -11.08 -14.28 -14.73
N LEU A 48 -11.39 -13.07 -15.23
CA LEU A 48 -12.67 -12.79 -15.90
C LEU A 48 -12.81 -13.85 -17.01
N PRO A 49 -13.92 -14.61 -17.09
CA PRO A 49 -13.98 -15.80 -17.92
C PRO A 49 -13.90 -15.40 -19.39
N THR A 50 -12.68 -15.50 -19.94
CA THR A 50 -12.44 -15.63 -21.38
C THR A 50 -12.87 -17.01 -21.91
N ASP A 51 -13.46 -17.85 -21.06
CA ASP A 51 -14.09 -19.14 -21.39
C ASP A 51 -15.59 -19.02 -21.70
N SER A 52 -16.11 -17.82 -21.92
CA SER A 52 -17.47 -17.61 -22.45
C SER A 52 -17.45 -16.88 -23.80
N ALA A 53 -16.59 -17.34 -24.71
CA ALA A 53 -16.79 -17.10 -26.14
C ALA A 53 -17.67 -18.24 -26.70
N PRO A 54 -18.78 -17.96 -27.40
CA PRO A 54 -19.66 -18.98 -28.00
C PRO A 54 -18.99 -19.78 -29.10
#